data_AF-A0A3Q8TI76-F1
#
_entry.id   AF-A0A3Q8TI76-F1
#
_cell.length_a   1.000
_cell.length_b   1.000
_cell.length_c   1.000
_cell.angle_alpha   90.00
_cell.angle_beta   90.00
_cell.angle_gamma   90.00
#
_symmetry.space_group_name_H-M   'P 1'
#
loop_
_entity.id
_entity.type
_entity.pdbx_description
1 polymer ?
#
loop_
_entity_poly.entity_id
_entity_poly.type
_entity_poly.pdbx_seq_one_letter_code
_entity_poly.pdbx_strand_id
1 'polypeptide(L)'
;TKDSITELCKILTTGPLDPNVEVVVGCPSVFISFARGLLPASINVAGQNAYKAKSGAFTGEVTPAMLKEVGADWVILGHSERRAIFGESDQLVAEKVAFALAEGLKVIACIGETLAEREAGQTEAVVFRQTKAISDVVKDWSIVVV
;
A
#
# COMPACT_ATOMS: atom_id res chain seq x y z
N THR A 1 -16.13 5.27 9.66
CA THR A 1 -16.50 4.60 10.93
C THR A 1 -16.73 3.12 10.65
N LYS A 2 -17.07 2.28 11.65
CA LYS A 2 -17.45 0.88 11.37
C LYS A 2 -18.68 0.80 10.46
N ASP A 3 -19.66 1.69 10.62
CA ASP A 3 -20.87 1.70 9.79
C ASP A 3 -20.57 1.91 8.30
N SER A 4 -19.72 2.90 7.97
CA SER A 4 -19.32 3.15 6.59
C SER A 4 -18.53 1.98 5.98
N ILE A 5 -17.74 1.28 6.79
CA ILE A 5 -17.01 0.07 6.35
C ILE A 5 -18.00 -1.06 6.06
N THR A 6 -18.98 -1.28 6.94
CA THR A 6 -20.02 -2.29 6.75
C THR A 6 -20.79 -2.06 5.46
N GLU A 7 -21.19 -0.82 5.19
CA GLU A 7 -21.89 -0.45 3.97
C GLU A 7 -21.04 -0.72 2.72
N LEU A 8 -19.78 -0.29 2.70
CA LEU A 8 -18.87 -0.55 1.59
C LEU A 8 -18.66 -2.05 1.36
N CYS A 9 -18.43 -2.82 2.43
CA CYS A 9 -18.26 -4.27 2.33
C CYS A 9 -19.51 -4.94 1.78
N LYS A 10 -20.72 -4.48 2.17
CA LYS A 10 -21.98 -4.98 1.61
C LYS A 10 -22.09 -4.68 0.11
N ILE A 11 -21.72 -3.47 -0.32
CA ILE A 11 -21.74 -3.11 -1.75
C ILE A 11 -20.80 -4.03 -2.54
N LEU A 12 -19.56 -4.19 -2.07
CA LEU A 12 -18.55 -5.01 -2.74
C LEU A 12 -18.88 -6.51 -2.79
N THR A 13 -19.70 -7.00 -1.86
CA THR A 13 -20.07 -8.43 -1.78
C THR A 13 -21.37 -8.78 -2.50
N THR A 14 -22.22 -7.80 -2.78
CA THR A 14 -23.51 -8.01 -3.45
C THR A 14 -23.44 -7.77 -4.96
N GLY A 15 -22.51 -6.92 -5.42
CA GLY A 15 -22.33 -6.62 -6.84
C GLY A 15 -21.65 -7.76 -7.61
N PRO A 16 -21.92 -7.91 -8.92
CA PRO A 16 -21.11 -8.81 -9.74
C PRO A 16 -19.67 -8.28 -9.80
N LEU A 17 -18.72 -9.12 -9.42
CA LEU A 17 -17.29 -8.86 -9.63
C LEU A 17 -16.83 -9.73 -10.81
N ASP A 18 -16.02 -9.15 -11.70
CA ASP A 18 -15.40 -9.91 -12.78
C ASP A 18 -14.38 -10.90 -12.18
N PRO A 19 -14.50 -12.22 -12.44
CA PRO A 19 -13.56 -13.20 -11.91
C PRO A 19 -12.12 -13.02 -12.41
N ASN A 20 -11.89 -12.19 -13.45
CA ASN A 20 -10.57 -11.87 -13.98
C ASN A 20 -9.94 -10.61 -13.34
N VAL A 21 -10.59 -9.99 -12.36
CA VAL A 21 -10.13 -8.77 -11.69
C VAL A 21 -9.78 -9.07 -10.24
N GLU A 22 -8.55 -8.72 -9.82
CA GLU A 22 -8.19 -8.72 -8.40
C GLU A 22 -8.71 -7.44 -7.73
N VAL A 23 -9.55 -7.60 -6.71
CA VAL A 23 -10.09 -6.48 -5.94
C VAL A 23 -9.30 -6.35 -4.63
N VAL A 24 -8.85 -5.13 -4.32
CA VAL A 24 -8.06 -4.82 -3.11
C VAL A 24 -8.64 -3.58 -2.44
N VAL A 25 -8.92 -3.65 -1.14
CA VAL A 25 -9.45 -2.53 -0.34
C VAL A 25 -8.38 -1.97 0.58
N GLY A 26 -7.93 -0.73 0.31
CA GLY A 26 -7.04 0.01 1.22
C GLY A 26 -7.79 0.47 2.47
N CYS A 27 -7.39 -0.04 3.64
CA CYS A 27 -8.10 0.17 4.91
C CYS A 27 -7.17 0.79 5.96
N PRO A 28 -7.63 1.78 6.75
CA PRO A 28 -6.89 2.26 7.91
C PRO A 28 -6.57 1.10 8.86
N SER A 29 -5.33 1.05 9.37
CA SER A 29 -4.79 -0.13 10.08
C SER A 29 -5.67 -0.61 11.24
N VAL A 30 -6.24 0.32 12.00
CA VAL A 30 -7.15 0.05 13.14
C VAL A 30 -8.47 -0.64 12.75
N PHE A 31 -8.81 -0.67 11.46
CA PHE A 31 -10.03 -1.27 10.94
C PHE A 31 -9.81 -2.49 10.04
N ILE A 32 -8.57 -2.90 9.77
CA ILE A 32 -8.28 -4.02 8.87
C ILE A 32 -8.96 -5.30 9.32
N SER A 33 -8.80 -5.70 10.59
CA SER A 33 -9.43 -6.91 11.13
C SER A 33 -10.96 -6.88 11.00
N PHE A 34 -11.57 -5.70 11.20
CA PHE A 34 -13.00 -5.52 11.07
C PHE A 34 -13.47 -5.66 9.62
N ALA A 35 -12.79 -4.99 8.67
CA ALA A 35 -13.10 -5.11 7.24
C ALA A 35 -12.87 -6.55 6.75
N ARG A 36 -11.79 -7.19 7.20
CA ARG A 36 -11.45 -8.55 6.81
C ARG A 36 -12.51 -9.56 7.19
N GLY A 37 -13.12 -9.41 8.37
CA GLY A 37 -14.21 -10.28 8.84
C GLY A 37 -15.53 -10.10 8.08
N LEU A 38 -15.70 -9.02 7.32
CA LEU A 38 -16.89 -8.75 6.52
C LEU A 38 -16.73 -9.11 5.04
N LEU A 39 -15.49 -9.14 4.54
CA LEU A 39 -15.18 -9.34 3.13
C LEU A 39 -14.82 -10.82 2.84
N PRO A 40 -15.31 -11.42 1.74
CA PRO A 40 -14.90 -12.75 1.30
C PRO A 40 -13.42 -12.78 0.90
N ALA A 41 -12.82 -13.97 0.88
CA ALA A 41 -11.42 -14.16 0.52
C ALA A 41 -11.07 -13.72 -0.92
N SER A 42 -12.06 -13.59 -1.81
CA SER A 42 -11.88 -13.08 -3.17
C SER A 42 -11.60 -11.57 -3.23
N ILE A 43 -11.82 -10.84 -2.14
CA ILE A 43 -11.52 -9.42 -2.02
C ILE A 43 -10.38 -9.29 -1.02
N ASN A 44 -9.22 -8.80 -1.46
CA ASN A 44 -8.06 -8.60 -0.60
C ASN A 44 -8.20 -7.33 0.23
N VAL A 45 -7.48 -7.26 1.36
CA VAL A 45 -7.39 -6.03 2.17
C VAL A 45 -5.95 -5.56 2.19
N ALA A 46 -5.74 -4.24 2.09
CA ALA A 46 -4.44 -3.61 2.14
C ALA A 46 -4.30 -2.67 3.34
N GLY A 47 -3.13 -2.69 3.98
CA GLY A 47 -2.71 -1.58 4.83
C GLY A 47 -2.37 -0.35 3.99
N GLN A 48 -2.53 0.84 4.57
CA GLN A 48 -2.27 2.12 3.88
C GLN A 48 -0.85 2.66 4.10
N ASN A 49 -0.06 2.01 4.96
CA ASN A 49 1.37 2.26 5.19
C ASN A 49 1.95 1.10 6.02
N ALA A 50 3.25 0.86 5.91
CA ALA A 50 4.02 0.02 6.82
C ALA A 50 5.44 0.57 6.96
N TYR A 51 6.11 0.23 8.07
CA TYR A 51 7.48 0.67 8.32
C TYR A 51 8.53 -0.32 7.83
N LYS A 52 9.73 0.18 7.55
CA LYS A 52 10.87 -0.54 6.94
C LYS A 52 11.65 -1.46 7.88
N ALA A 53 11.15 -1.75 9.07
CA ALA A 53 11.88 -2.49 10.09
C ALA A 53 10.96 -3.40 10.90
N LYS A 54 11.50 -4.55 11.31
CA LYS A 54 10.78 -5.55 12.11
C LYS A 54 10.47 -5.07 13.53
N SER A 55 11.41 -4.35 14.14
CA SER A 55 11.31 -3.86 15.51
C SER A 55 12.26 -2.70 15.75
N GLY A 56 11.96 -1.86 16.73
CA GLY A 56 12.80 -0.75 17.17
C GLY A 56 11.97 0.31 17.90
N ALA A 57 12.59 1.43 18.23
CA ALA A 57 11.92 2.56 18.88
C ALA A 57 11.12 3.40 17.86
N PHE A 58 10.09 2.80 17.26
CA PHE A 58 9.24 3.40 16.22
C PHE A 58 7.80 3.54 16.71
N THR A 59 7.60 4.22 17.84
CA THR A 59 6.27 4.39 18.45
C THR A 59 5.25 4.91 17.44
N GLY A 60 4.15 4.19 17.27
CA GLY A 60 3.06 4.54 16.34
C GLY A 60 3.17 3.89 14.95
N GLU A 61 4.31 3.32 14.59
CA GLU A 61 4.45 2.61 13.32
C GLU A 61 3.85 1.20 13.37
N VAL A 62 3.45 0.71 12.19
CA VAL A 62 2.90 -0.64 11.99
C VAL A 62 3.85 -1.42 11.09
N THR A 63 4.16 -2.65 11.46
CA THR A 63 5.04 -3.53 10.66
C THR A 63 4.22 -4.31 9.62
N PRO A 64 4.84 -4.78 8.52
CA PRO A 64 4.21 -5.72 7.59
C PRO A 64 3.63 -6.96 8.29
N ALA A 65 4.36 -7.52 9.26
CA ALA A 65 3.90 -8.67 10.03
C ALA A 65 2.61 -8.39 10.81
N MET A 66 2.49 -7.22 11.45
CA MET A 66 1.26 -6.81 12.15
C MET A 66 0.08 -6.70 11.20
N LEU A 67 0.28 -6.16 9.99
CA LEU A 67 -0.79 -6.08 8.97
C LEU A 67 -1.26 -7.47 8.53
N LYS A 68 -0.33 -8.39 8.30
CA LYS A 68 -0.65 -9.79 7.95
C LYS A 68 -1.43 -10.49 9.06
N GLU A 69 -1.05 -10.27 10.31
CA GLU A 69 -1.71 -10.87 11.48
C GLU A 69 -3.19 -10.48 11.57
N VAL A 70 -3.53 -9.25 11.17
CA VAL A 70 -4.93 -8.79 11.11
C VAL A 70 -5.63 -9.08 9.77
N GLY A 71 -4.95 -9.77 8.85
CA GLY A 71 -5.53 -10.29 7.60
C GLY A 71 -5.41 -9.38 6.39
N ALA A 72 -4.41 -8.49 6.35
CA ALA A 72 -4.03 -7.80 5.11
C ALA A 72 -3.14 -8.68 4.23
N ASP A 73 -3.40 -8.61 2.92
CA ASP A 73 -2.67 -9.33 1.87
C ASP A 73 -1.70 -8.38 1.12
N TRP A 74 -2.06 -7.09 1.11
CA TRP A 74 -1.37 -6.03 0.39
C TRP A 74 -0.97 -4.87 1.32
N VAL A 75 -0.07 -4.01 0.85
CA VAL A 75 0.18 -2.70 1.46
C VAL A 75 0.44 -1.63 0.41
N ILE A 76 -0.12 -0.44 0.63
CA ILE A 76 0.12 0.76 -0.18
C ILE A 76 1.34 1.48 0.38
N LEU A 77 2.33 1.76 -0.47
CA LEU A 77 3.57 2.43 -0.07
C LEU A 77 3.94 3.51 -1.08
N GLY A 78 4.48 4.63 -0.57
CA GLY A 78 4.87 5.77 -1.41
C GLY A 78 3.70 6.60 -1.92
N HIS A 79 2.52 6.51 -1.31
CA HIS A 79 1.37 7.35 -1.67
C HIS A 79 1.76 8.84 -1.67
N SER A 80 1.21 9.62 -2.61
CA SER A 80 1.59 11.03 -2.81
C SER A 80 1.44 11.86 -1.54
N GLU A 81 0.39 11.62 -0.75
CA GLU A 81 0.17 12.25 0.55
C GLU A 81 1.32 11.98 1.54
N ARG A 82 1.87 10.76 1.56
CA ARG A 82 3.00 10.40 2.43
C ARG A 82 4.30 11.07 1.99
N ARG A 83 4.49 11.24 0.69
CA ARG A 83 5.63 11.98 0.13
C ARG A 83 5.52 13.48 0.42
N ALA A 84 4.37 14.08 0.11
CA ALA A 84 4.17 15.52 0.17
C ALA A 84 3.97 16.05 1.60
N ILE A 85 3.20 15.34 2.43
CA ILE A 85 2.83 15.80 3.78
C ILE A 85 3.81 15.26 4.83
N PHE A 86 4.21 13.98 4.71
CA PHE A 86 5.05 13.30 5.70
C PHE A 86 6.53 13.22 5.29
N GLY A 87 6.90 13.72 4.11
CA GLY A 87 8.28 13.83 3.67
C GLY A 87 8.96 12.49 3.36
N GLU A 88 8.20 11.46 2.97
CA GLU A 88 8.79 10.16 2.64
C GLU A 88 9.64 10.23 1.36
N SER A 89 10.95 10.02 1.51
CA SER A 89 11.91 10.03 0.40
C SER A 89 11.82 8.77 -0.46
N ASP A 90 12.36 8.84 -1.68
CA ASP A 90 12.41 7.71 -2.60
C ASP A 90 13.16 6.51 -1.99
N GLN A 91 14.24 6.78 -1.27
CA GLN A 91 15.01 5.75 -0.57
C GLN A 91 14.20 5.11 0.56
N LEU A 92 13.50 5.91 1.36
CA LEU A 92 12.65 5.38 2.45
C LEU A 92 11.53 4.50 1.89
N VAL A 93 10.87 4.94 0.80
CA VAL A 93 9.83 4.15 0.15
C VAL A 93 10.42 2.84 -0.40
N ALA A 94 11.57 2.88 -1.07
CA ALA A 94 12.25 1.69 -1.57
C ALA A 94 12.56 0.68 -0.45
N GLU A 95 13.07 1.14 0.69
CA GLU A 95 13.33 0.30 1.87
C GLU A 95 12.04 -0.32 2.43
N LYS A 96 10.94 0.45 2.50
CA LYS A 96 9.64 -0.06 2.92
C LYS A 96 9.10 -1.12 1.96
N VAL A 97 9.20 -0.89 0.65
CA VAL A 97 8.75 -1.85 -0.38
C VAL A 97 9.52 -3.15 -0.25
N ALA A 98 10.86 -3.08 -0.23
CA ALA A 98 11.70 -4.26 -0.08
C ALA A 98 11.39 -5.05 1.20
N PHE A 99 11.19 -4.34 2.33
CA PHE A 99 10.89 -4.98 3.60
C PHE A 99 9.48 -5.60 3.64
N ALA A 100 8.47 -4.94 3.07
CA ALA A 100 7.12 -5.49 2.97
C ALA A 100 7.08 -6.79 2.14
N LEU A 101 7.80 -6.80 1.02
CA LEU A 101 7.95 -7.99 0.18
C LEU A 101 8.67 -9.12 0.91
N ALA A 102 9.76 -8.81 1.64
CA ALA A 102 10.50 -9.80 2.43
C ALA A 102 9.66 -10.44 3.55
N GLU A 103 8.72 -9.69 4.13
CA GLU A 103 7.76 -10.18 5.12
C GLU A 103 6.52 -10.84 4.48
N GLY A 104 6.47 -10.92 3.15
CA GLY A 104 5.45 -11.63 2.38
C GLY A 104 4.11 -10.90 2.25
N LEU A 105 4.13 -9.56 2.29
CA LEU A 105 3.02 -8.75 1.77
C LEU A 105 3.24 -8.47 0.28
N LYS A 106 2.15 -8.45 -0.49
CA LYS A 106 2.16 -7.85 -1.83
C LYS A 106 2.16 -6.32 -1.71
N VAL A 107 2.69 -5.61 -2.71
CA VAL A 107 2.87 -4.15 -2.60
C VAL A 107 2.20 -3.39 -3.75
N ILE A 108 1.41 -2.37 -3.40
CA ILE A 108 0.96 -1.31 -4.29
C ILE A 108 1.95 -0.14 -4.12
N ALA A 109 2.87 0.01 -5.06
CA ALA A 109 3.97 0.96 -5.01
C ALA A 109 3.63 2.24 -5.78
N CYS A 110 3.20 3.28 -5.07
CA CYS A 110 2.79 4.52 -5.70
C CYS A 110 4.01 5.37 -6.14
N ILE A 111 3.95 5.79 -7.40
CA ILE A 111 4.81 6.80 -8.01
C ILE A 111 3.96 7.88 -8.64
N GLY A 112 4.52 9.06 -8.82
CA GLY A 112 3.84 10.21 -9.40
C GLY A 112 4.51 11.51 -8.99
N GLU A 113 4.38 12.48 -9.87
CA GLU A 113 4.77 13.86 -9.66
C GLU A 113 3.68 14.67 -8.94
N THR A 114 4.10 15.76 -8.31
CA THR A 114 3.21 16.81 -7.83
C THR A 114 2.68 17.66 -8.98
N LEU A 115 1.59 18.42 -8.74
CA LEU A 115 1.06 19.35 -9.74
C LEU A 115 2.12 20.34 -10.24
N ALA A 116 2.95 20.86 -9.33
CA ALA A 116 4.01 21.81 -9.68
C ALA A 116 5.11 21.18 -10.55
N GLU A 117 5.52 19.95 -10.25
CA GLU A 117 6.48 19.19 -11.08
C GLU A 117 5.89 18.90 -12.47
N ARG A 118 4.59 18.57 -12.54
CA ARG A 118 3.90 18.38 -13.81
C ARG A 118 3.87 19.65 -14.66
N GLU A 119 3.51 20.78 -14.07
CA GLU A 119 3.48 22.09 -14.74
C GLU A 119 4.88 22.54 -15.19
N ALA A 120 5.93 22.10 -14.47
CA ALA A 120 7.32 22.31 -14.84
C ALA A 120 7.86 21.30 -15.87
N GLY A 121 7.04 20.36 -16.36
CA GLY A 121 7.45 19.34 -17.34
C GLY A 121 8.39 18.27 -16.77
N GLN A 122 8.32 17.99 -15.46
CA GLN A 122 9.24 17.08 -14.77
C GLN A 122 8.65 15.68 -14.54
N THR A 123 7.45 15.37 -15.04
CA THR A 123 6.77 14.08 -14.84
C THR A 123 7.68 12.88 -15.06
N GLU A 124 8.33 12.77 -16.23
CA GLU A 124 9.21 11.65 -16.57
C GLU A 124 10.40 11.52 -15.61
N ALA A 125 11.03 12.65 -15.28
CA ALA A 125 12.18 12.67 -14.38
C ALA A 125 11.80 12.21 -12.97
N VAL A 126 10.62 12.60 -12.48
CA VAL A 126 10.12 12.24 -11.15
C VAL A 126 9.76 10.76 -11.10
N VAL A 127 8.94 10.26 -12.03
CA VAL A 127 8.54 8.84 -12.04
C VAL A 127 9.75 7.92 -12.29
N PHE A 128 10.72 8.36 -13.10
CA PHE A 128 11.98 7.62 -13.29
C PHE A 128 12.77 7.52 -11.98
N ARG A 129 12.99 8.65 -11.28
CA ARG A 129 13.74 8.68 -10.01
C ARG A 129 13.08 7.79 -8.95
N GLN A 130 11.75 7.89 -8.81
CA GLN A 130 10.97 7.11 -7.83
C GLN A 130 10.99 5.60 -8.16
N THR A 131 10.73 5.24 -9.42
CA THR A 131 10.76 3.83 -9.87
C THR A 131 12.15 3.24 -9.76
N LYS A 132 13.18 4.01 -10.11
CA LYS A 132 14.58 3.59 -10.01
C LYS A 132 14.97 3.25 -8.57
N ALA A 133 14.59 4.06 -7.59
CA ALA A 133 14.89 3.77 -6.20
C ALA A 133 14.32 2.41 -5.77
N ILE A 134 13.10 2.09 -6.21
CA ILE A 134 12.47 0.79 -5.93
C ILE A 134 13.18 -0.34 -6.68
N SER A 135 13.49 -0.19 -7.97
CA SER A 135 14.13 -1.24 -8.77
C SER A 135 15.59 -1.53 -8.40
N ASP A 136 16.27 -0.56 -7.77
CA ASP A 136 17.60 -0.76 -7.22
C ASP A 136 17.59 -1.84 -6.12
N VAL A 137 16.51 -1.93 -5.32
CA VAL A 137 16.38 -2.86 -4.19
C VAL A 137 15.38 -4.02 -4.41
N VAL A 138 14.46 -3.90 -5.37
CA VAL A 138 13.47 -4.94 -5.72
C VAL A 138 13.81 -5.57 -7.06
N LYS A 139 14.02 -6.90 -7.06
CA LYS A 139 14.33 -7.67 -8.28
C LYS A 139 13.14 -8.49 -8.79
N ASP A 140 12.31 -8.97 -7.88
CA ASP A 140 11.07 -9.67 -8.23
C ASP A 140 9.88 -8.72 -8.11
N TRP A 141 9.20 -8.50 -9.24
CA TRP A 141 8.04 -7.63 -9.36
C TRP A 141 6.74 -8.40 -9.50
N SER A 142 6.75 -9.75 -9.39
CA SER A 142 5.57 -10.59 -9.62
C SER A 142 4.42 -10.33 -8.64
N ILE A 143 4.72 -9.73 -7.49
CA ILE A 143 3.77 -9.37 -6.43
C ILE A 143 3.82 -7.87 -6.11
N VAL A 144 4.22 -7.05 -7.09
CA VAL A 144 4.22 -5.59 -7.03
C VAL A 144 3.32 -5.04 -8.13
N VAL A 145 2.44 -4.11 -7.77
CA VAL A 145 1.67 -3.28 -8.71
C VAL A 145 2.12 -1.83 -8.55
N VAL A 146 2.28 -1.13 -9.66
CA VAL A 146 2.67 0.30 -9.71
C VAL A 146 1.47 1.12 -10.13
#